data_AF-A0AAW7K4B8-F1
#
_entry.id   AF-A0AAW7K4B8-F1
#
_cell.length_a   1.000
_cell.length_b   1.000
_cell.length_c   1.000
_cell.angle_alpha   90.00
_cell.angle_beta   90.00
_cell.angle_gamma   90.00
#
_symmetry.space_group_name_H-M   'P 1'
#
loop_
_entity.id
_entity.type
_entity.pdbx_description
1 polymer ?
#
loop_
_entity_poly.entity_id
_entity_poly.type
_entity_poly.pdbx_seq_one_letter_code
_entity_poly.pdbx_strand_id
1 'polypeptide(L)'
;MNKNQPESKETRNIFEGRSFKYPPVSKEEYIKAYEEYVKRCSEKHLNVTTLEEYTKIAVETDEENPKTIAVITADDIEPCEGFRVRMTPRYD
;
A
#
# COMPACT_ATOMS: atom_id res chain seq x y z
N MET A 1 49.76 -10.51 5.01
CA MET A 1 48.39 -10.82 5.43
C MET A 1 48.15 -10.12 6.76
N ASN A 2 47.15 -9.23 6.84
CA ASN A 2 46.34 -8.99 8.03
C ASN A 2 45.17 -8.13 7.58
N LYS A 3 44.01 -8.77 7.43
CA LYS A 3 42.76 -8.12 7.07
C LYS A 3 42.25 -7.43 8.33
N ASN A 4 42.28 -6.10 8.35
CA ASN A 4 41.60 -5.30 9.36
C ASN A 4 40.10 -5.62 9.27
N GLN A 5 39.56 -6.36 10.24
CA GLN A 5 38.12 -6.44 10.42
C GLN A 5 37.61 -5.06 10.87
N PRO A 6 36.57 -4.51 10.25
CA PRO A 6 35.97 -3.27 10.74
C PRO A 6 35.34 -3.54 12.12
N GLU A 7 35.84 -2.86 13.14
CA GLU A 7 35.25 -2.88 14.49
C GLU A 7 33.77 -2.53 14.39
N SER A 8 32.91 -3.44 14.87
CA SER A 8 31.47 -3.20 14.95
C SER A 8 31.24 -2.05 15.92
N LYS A 9 30.85 -0.87 15.42
CA LYS A 9 30.46 0.24 16.29
C LYS A 9 29.25 -0.19 17.10
N GLU A 10 29.45 -0.32 18.41
CA GLU A 10 28.41 -0.75 19.35
C GLU A 10 27.30 0.31 19.39
N THR A 11 26.11 -0.03 18.90
CA THR A 11 24.97 0.89 18.91
C THR A 11 24.17 0.72 20.21
N ARG A 12 23.95 1.81 20.94
CA ARG A 12 23.08 1.84 22.12
C ARG A 12 21.68 1.30 21.80
N ASN A 13 21.10 0.56 22.73
CA ASN A 13 19.75 0.02 22.59
C ASN A 13 18.73 1.16 22.65
N ILE A 14 17.95 1.35 21.57
CA ILE A 14 16.96 2.44 21.46
C ILE A 14 15.79 2.33 22.45
N PHE A 15 15.61 1.16 23.06
CA PHE A 15 14.56 0.89 24.05
C PHE A 15 15.03 1.07 25.50
N GLU A 16 16.32 1.35 25.71
CA GLU A 16 16.87 1.60 27.04
C GLU A 16 16.22 2.82 27.68
N GLY A 17 15.72 2.67 28.91
CA GLY A 17 15.02 3.73 29.65
C GLY A 17 13.60 4.04 29.15
N ARG A 18 13.08 3.33 28.16
CA ARG A 18 11.67 3.45 27.73
C ARG A 18 10.80 2.55 28.61
N SER A 19 9.74 3.11 29.17
CA SER A 19 8.65 2.35 29.79
C SER A 19 7.41 2.44 28.91
N PHE A 20 6.77 1.29 28.71
CA PHE A 20 5.50 1.21 27.98
C PHE A 20 4.37 1.11 29.01
N LYS A 21 3.28 1.85 28.78
CA LYS A 21 2.11 1.89 29.68
C LYS A 21 1.38 0.54 29.75
N TYR A 22 1.52 -0.26 28.70
CA TYR A 22 0.84 -1.54 28.53
C TYR A 22 1.87 -2.67 28.51
N PRO A 23 1.49 -3.89 28.96
CA PRO A 23 2.36 -5.05 28.81
C PRO A 23 2.72 -5.25 27.34
N PRO A 24 3.95 -5.71 27.04
CA PRO A 24 4.30 -6.06 25.67
C PRO A 24 3.35 -7.16 25.18
N VAL A 25 2.83 -6.99 23.96
CA VAL A 25 2.03 -8.03 23.29
C VAL A 25 2.90 -9.26 23.03
N SER A 26 2.28 -10.44 22.99
CA SER A 26 3.01 -11.66 22.64
C SER A 26 3.50 -11.61 21.19
N LYS A 27 4.52 -12.40 20.84
CA LYS A 27 4.99 -12.50 19.46
C LYS A 27 3.87 -12.94 18.50
N GLU A 28 3.02 -13.86 18.96
CA GLU A 28 1.88 -14.38 18.19
C GLU A 28 0.84 -13.28 17.95
N GLU A 29 0.52 -12.50 18.98
CA GLU A 29 -0.41 -11.36 18.89
C GLU A 29 0.14 -10.26 17.98
N TYR A 30 1.43 -9.96 18.07
CA TYR A 30 2.11 -9.02 17.17
C TYR A 30 2.05 -9.49 15.71
N ILE A 31 2.37 -10.76 15.44
CA ILE A 31 2.33 -11.32 14.09
C ILE A 31 0.92 -11.24 13.53
N LYS A 32 -0.09 -11.63 14.32
CA LYS A 32 -1.49 -11.55 13.90
C LYS A 32 -1.91 -10.13 13.57
N ALA A 33 -1.62 -9.15 14.43
CA ALA A 33 -1.93 -7.75 14.19
C ALA A 33 -1.21 -7.20 12.95
N TYR A 34 0.04 -7.63 12.72
CA TYR A 34 0.81 -7.26 11.53
C TYR A 34 0.22 -7.88 10.26
N GLU A 35 -0.17 -9.16 10.29
CA GLU A 35 -0.83 -9.82 9.16
C GLU A 35 -2.18 -9.18 8.83
N GLU A 36 -2.98 -8.84 9.85
CA GLU A 36 -4.24 -8.10 9.67
C GLU A 36 -3.99 -6.72 9.06
N TYR A 37 -2.97 -5.99 9.56
CA TYR A 37 -2.56 -4.71 8.99
C TYR A 37 -2.12 -4.84 7.53
N VAL A 38 -1.25 -5.81 7.22
CA VAL A 38 -0.78 -6.08 5.86
C VAL A 38 -1.96 -6.44 4.98
N LYS A 39 -2.88 -7.31 5.42
CA LYS A 39 -4.08 -7.69 4.66
C LYS A 39 -4.99 -6.49 4.36
N ARG A 40 -5.11 -5.55 5.30
CA ARG A 40 -5.88 -4.31 5.11
C ARG A 40 -5.18 -3.35 4.15
N CYS A 41 -3.85 -3.29 4.18
CA CYS A 41 -3.04 -2.37 3.37
C CYS A 41 -2.58 -2.96 2.04
N SER A 42 -2.64 -4.29 1.86
CA SER A 42 -2.48 -4.97 0.59
C SER A 42 -3.79 -4.82 -0.17
N GLU A 43 -3.91 -3.70 -0.87
CA GLU A 43 -4.96 -3.46 -1.86
C GLU A 43 -5.21 -4.71 -2.70
N LYS A 44 -6.46 -4.92 -3.11
CA LYS A 44 -6.80 -5.92 -4.14
C LYS A 44 -6.02 -5.57 -5.41
N HIS A 45 -4.86 -6.18 -5.60
CA HIS A 45 -4.13 -6.08 -6.85
C HIS A 45 -4.92 -6.88 -7.87
N LEU A 46 -5.68 -6.18 -8.72
CA LEU A 46 -6.22 -6.79 -9.91
C LEU A 46 -5.01 -7.05 -10.81
N ASN A 47 -4.62 -8.32 -10.95
CA ASN A 47 -3.60 -8.74 -11.90
C ASN A 47 -4.18 -8.60 -13.31
N VAL A 48 -4.24 -7.35 -13.79
CA VAL A 48 -4.68 -7.01 -15.14
C VAL A 48 -3.43 -6.93 -16.01
N THR A 49 -3.31 -7.86 -16.95
CA THR A 49 -2.12 -8.04 -17.79
C THR A 49 -1.90 -6.85 -18.71
N THR A 50 -2.95 -6.34 -19.37
CA THR A 50 -2.94 -5.10 -20.17
C THR A 50 -4.36 -4.53 -20.30
N LEU A 51 -4.47 -3.25 -20.66
CA LEU A 51 -5.73 -2.64 -21.13
C LEU A 51 -6.20 -3.22 -22.48
N GLU A 52 -5.39 -4.05 -23.16
CA GLU A 52 -5.74 -4.63 -24.47
C GLU A 52 -6.87 -5.67 -24.36
N GLU A 53 -7.06 -6.26 -23.18
CA GLU A 53 -8.12 -7.24 -22.92
C GLU A 53 -9.47 -6.58 -22.55
N TYR A 54 -9.49 -5.26 -22.30
CA TYR A 54 -10.66 -4.56 -21.76
C TYR A 54 -10.97 -3.30 -22.56
N THR A 55 -12.22 -3.14 -23.01
CA THR A 55 -12.65 -1.96 -23.77
C THR A 55 -12.99 -0.75 -22.91
N LYS A 56 -13.34 -0.98 -21.64
CA LYS A 56 -13.79 0.06 -20.70
C LYS A 56 -13.52 -0.36 -19.25
N ILE A 57 -13.01 0.58 -18.46
CA ILE A 57 -12.94 0.49 -17.00
C ILE A 57 -13.91 1.52 -16.43
N ALA A 58 -14.83 1.08 -15.58
CA ALA A 58 -15.69 1.95 -14.78
C ALA A 58 -15.25 1.87 -13.31
N VAL A 59 -14.97 3.02 -12.71
CA VAL A 59 -14.62 3.14 -11.29
C VAL A 59 -15.86 3.60 -10.56
N GLU A 60 -16.34 2.82 -9.58
CA GLU A 60 -17.59 3.08 -8.86
C GLU A 60 -17.39 2.97 -7.34
N THR A 61 -18.25 3.63 -6.57
CA THR A 61 -18.30 3.46 -5.10
C THR A 61 -18.91 2.10 -4.73
N ASP A 62 -18.56 1.55 -3.57
CA ASP A 62 -19.10 0.27 -3.08
C ASP A 62 -20.41 0.40 -2.27
N GLU A 63 -21.08 1.56 -2.40
CA GLU A 63 -22.32 1.88 -1.71
C GLU A 63 -23.51 1.12 -2.32
N GLU A 64 -24.61 1.01 -1.57
CA GLU A 64 -25.85 0.34 -2.02
C GLU A 64 -26.38 0.91 -3.35
N ASN A 65 -26.19 2.22 -3.56
CA ASN A 65 -26.39 2.88 -4.84
C ASN A 65 -25.03 3.36 -5.39
N PRO A 66 -24.35 2.53 -6.20
CA PRO A 66 -23.00 2.84 -6.66
C PRO A 66 -23.00 4.09 -7.54
N LYS A 67 -22.04 4.98 -7.29
CA LYS A 67 -21.81 6.18 -8.10
C LYS A 67 -20.56 6.00 -8.93
N THR A 68 -20.69 6.17 -10.25
CA THR A 68 -19.55 6.17 -11.17
C THR A 68 -18.69 7.41 -10.95
N ILE A 69 -17.41 7.19 -10.63
CA ILE A 69 -16.38 8.19 -10.37
C ILE A 69 -15.62 8.53 -11.65
N ALA A 70 -15.31 7.52 -12.47
CA ALA A 70 -14.61 7.71 -13.74
C ALA A 70 -14.91 6.57 -14.71
N VAL A 71 -14.94 6.90 -15.99
CA VAL A 71 -14.93 5.93 -17.09
C VAL A 71 -13.64 6.12 -17.87
N ILE A 72 -12.91 5.03 -18.09
CA ILE A 72 -11.65 5.00 -18.82
C ILE A 72 -11.82 4.06 -20.00
N THR A 73 -11.57 4.55 -21.20
CA THR A 73 -11.51 3.77 -22.44
C THR A 73 -10.09 3.81 -23.01
N ALA A 74 -9.85 3.14 -24.14
CA ALA A 74 -8.56 3.19 -24.81
C ALA A 74 -8.17 4.62 -25.24
N ASP A 75 -9.17 5.44 -25.57
CA ASP A 75 -8.98 6.74 -26.21
C ASP A 75 -9.30 7.92 -25.28
N ASP A 76 -10.09 7.72 -24.22
CA ASP A 76 -10.63 8.81 -23.42
C ASP A 76 -10.86 8.47 -21.94
N ILE A 77 -10.87 9.50 -21.10
CA ILE A 77 -11.13 9.44 -19.65
C ILE A 77 -12.18 10.49 -19.28
N GLU A 78 -13.33 10.00 -18.83
CA GLU A 78 -14.47 10.81 -18.40
C GLU A 78 -14.61 10.78 -16.86
N PRO A 79 -14.11 11.80 -16.14
CA PRO A 79 -14.28 11.90 -14.69
C PRO A 79 -15.66 12.44 -14.31
N CYS A 80 -16.21 11.97 -13.19
CA CYS A 80 -17.42 12.50 -12.58
C CYS A 80 -17.14 13.80 -11.82
N GLU A 81 -18.09 14.74 -11.90
CA GLU A 81 -18.01 16.00 -11.19
C GLU A 81 -17.97 15.80 -9.66
N GLY A 82 -17.13 16.61 -8.99
CA GLY A 82 -16.94 16.56 -7.54
C GLY A 82 -15.85 15.59 -7.08
N PHE A 83 -15.26 14.79 -7.97
CA PHE A 83 -14.13 13.92 -7.66
C PHE A 83 -12.83 14.43 -8.28
N ARG A 84 -11.70 14.20 -7.59
CA ARG A 84 -10.37 14.55 -8.09
C ARG A 84 -9.70 13.31 -8.66
N VAL A 85 -9.53 13.26 -9.97
CA VAL A 85 -8.76 12.22 -10.65
C VAL A 85 -7.33 12.72 -10.89
N ARG A 86 -6.33 11.90 -10.57
CA ARG A 86 -4.91 12.21 -10.80
C ARG A 86 -4.29 11.13 -11.66
N MET A 87 -3.71 11.54 -12.79
CA MET A 87 -3.01 10.65 -13.71
C MET A 87 -1.52 10.97 -13.68
N THR A 88 -0.68 9.94 -13.71
CA THR A 88 0.77 10.08 -13.88
C THR A 88 1.15 9.38 -15.18
N PRO A 89 1.46 10.11 -16.26
CA PRO A 89 1.86 9.48 -17.50
C PRO A 89 3.23 8.82 -17.33
N ARG A 90 3.50 7.79 -18.13
CA ARG A 90 4.85 7.26 -18.29
C ARG A 90 5.58 8.17 -19.27
N TYR A 91 6.79 8.61 -18.89
CA TYR A 91 7.66 9.38 -19.77
C TYR A 91 8.65 8.41 -20.43
N ASP A 92 8.89 8.60 -21.71
CA ASP A 92 9.95 7.90 -22.47
C ASP A 92 11.34 8.50 -22.20
#